data_AF-A0A133ZE49-F1
#
_entry.id   AF-A0A133ZE49-F1
#
_cell.length_a   1.000
_cell.length_b   1.000
_cell.length_c   1.000
_cell.angle_alpha   90.00
_cell.angle_beta   90.00
_cell.angle_gamma   90.00
#
_symmetry.space_group_name_H-M   'P 1'
#
loop_
_entity.id
_entity.type
_entity.pdbx_description
1 polymer ?
#
loop_
_entity_poly.entity_id
_entity_poly.type
_entity_poly.pdbx_seq_one_letter_code
_entity_poly.pdbx_strand_id
1 'polypeptide(L)'
;MIKLSTKIETLDVEIDGKEYHVPLEPTIKDIKGDALKIFTSKDATPENFSRWFVEYLKTYIPNVEKLPFSALTSITEEWSARSALTGKADLGK
;
A
#
# COMPACT_ATOMS: atom_id res chain seq x y z
N MET A 1 14.79 7.78 -28.89
CA MET A 1 14.16 6.46 -28.65
C MET A 1 14.07 6.30 -27.13
N ILE A 2 12.87 6.45 -26.56
CA ILE A 2 12.70 6.38 -25.09
C ILE A 2 12.56 4.90 -24.74
N LYS A 3 13.48 4.38 -23.92
CA LYS A 3 13.43 3.01 -23.41
C LYS A 3 12.67 3.07 -22.09
N LEU A 4 11.38 2.74 -22.13
CA LEU A 4 10.54 2.65 -20.94
C LEU A 4 10.72 1.24 -20.35
N SER A 5 11.43 1.14 -19.22
CA SER A 5 11.47 -0.10 -18.42
C SER A 5 10.58 0.13 -17.20
N THR A 6 9.30 -0.21 -17.29
CA THR A 6 8.38 -0.25 -16.15
C THR A 6 8.59 -1.56 -15.40
N LYS A 7 9.58 -1.60 -14.50
CA LYS A 7 9.68 -2.68 -13.51
C LYS A 7 8.79 -2.29 -12.33
N ILE A 8 7.75 -3.08 -12.08
CA ILE A 8 6.89 -2.92 -10.90
C ILE A 8 7.60 -3.62 -9.74
N GLU A 9 8.00 -2.87 -8.73
CA GLU A 9 8.58 -3.43 -7.52
C GLU A 9 7.47 -3.90 -6.57
N THR A 10 7.74 -4.99 -5.85
CA THR A 10 6.80 -5.60 -4.90
C THR A 10 7.43 -5.72 -3.51
N LEU A 11 6.56 -5.70 -2.50
CA LEU A 11 6.81 -6.20 -1.16
C LEU A 11 6.34 -7.66 -1.13
N ASP A 12 7.27 -8.56 -0.85
CA ASP A 12 6.98 -9.98 -0.70
C ASP A 12 6.61 -10.26 0.76
N VAL A 13 5.42 -10.82 0.98
CA VAL A 13 4.85 -11.08 2.30
C VAL A 13 4.58 -12.58 2.43
N GLU A 14 5.21 -13.23 3.41
CA GLU A 14 4.93 -14.64 3.72
C GLU A 14 3.92 -14.76 4.86
N ILE A 15 2.81 -15.46 4.63
CA ILE A 15 1.78 -15.76 5.63
C ILE A 15 1.45 -17.25 5.55
N ASP A 16 1.59 -17.97 6.66
CA ASP A 16 1.34 -19.41 6.75
C ASP A 16 2.10 -20.23 5.67
N GLY A 17 3.33 -19.82 5.34
CA GLY A 17 4.16 -20.46 4.31
C GLY A 17 3.72 -20.20 2.87
N LYS A 18 2.81 -19.24 2.64
CA LYS A 18 2.44 -18.75 1.32
C LYS A 18 3.00 -17.34 1.10
N GLU A 19 3.65 -17.15 -0.03
CA GLU A 19 4.18 -15.87 -0.47
C GLU A 19 3.13 -15.08 -1.26
N TYR A 20 3.00 -13.80 -0.94
CA TYR A 20 2.13 -12.84 -1.61
C TYR A 20 2.97 -11.64 -2.07
N HIS A 21 2.75 -11.19 -3.31
CA HIS A 21 3.48 -10.06 -3.87
C HIS A 21 2.58 -8.83 -3.92
N VAL A 22 2.85 -7.87 -3.03
CA VAL A 22 2.11 -6.62 -2.92
C VAL A 22 2.87 -5.52 -3.70
N PRO A 23 2.30 -4.91 -4.74
CA PRO A 23 2.99 -3.83 -5.47
C PRO A 23 3.35 -2.67 -4.54
N LEU A 24 4.54 -2.09 -4.71
CA LEU A 24 4.97 -0.88 -4.00
C LEU A 24 4.39 0.40 -4.61
N GLU A 25 3.91 0.31 -5.84
CA GLU A 25 3.18 1.36 -6.54
C GLU A 25 1.75 0.86 -6.83
N PRO A 26 0.72 1.41 -6.16
CA PRO A 26 -0.66 1.06 -6.41
C PRO A 26 -1.09 1.58 -7.78
N THR A 27 -1.87 0.80 -8.49
CA THR A 27 -2.37 1.11 -9.84
C THR A 27 -3.68 1.89 -9.77
N ILE A 28 -4.14 2.38 -10.93
CA ILE A 28 -5.47 3.01 -11.07
C ILE A 28 -6.60 2.07 -10.60
N LYS A 29 -6.41 0.74 -10.70
CA LYS A 29 -7.40 -0.23 -10.21
C LYS A 29 -7.43 -0.34 -8.69
N ASP A 30 -6.34 0.01 -8.01
CA ASP A 30 -6.19 -0.01 -6.55
C ASP A 30 -6.70 1.28 -5.91
N ILE A 31 -6.71 2.37 -6.67
CA ILE A 31 -7.20 3.69 -6.26
C ILE A 31 -8.63 3.87 -6.79
N LYS A 32 -9.59 3.17 -6.18
CA LYS A 32 -11.02 3.34 -6.49
C LYS A 32 -11.68 4.36 -5.56
N GLY A 33 -12.67 5.09 -6.07
CA GLY A 33 -13.54 5.96 -5.27
C GLY A 33 -12.78 7.07 -4.54
N ASP A 34 -13.03 7.22 -3.24
CA ASP A 34 -12.42 8.25 -2.38
C ASP A 34 -10.92 8.03 -2.10
N ALA A 35 -10.32 6.91 -2.52
CA ALA A 35 -8.88 6.67 -2.34
C ALA A 35 -8.02 7.77 -2.97
N LEU A 36 -8.48 8.36 -4.09
CA LEU A 36 -7.78 9.47 -4.73
C LEU A 36 -7.75 10.72 -3.82
N LYS A 37 -8.80 10.93 -3.00
CA LYS A 37 -8.90 12.06 -2.05
C LYS A 37 -7.95 11.90 -0.86
N ILE A 38 -7.63 10.66 -0.48
CA ILE A 38 -6.64 10.34 0.56
C ILE A 38 -5.25 10.85 0.14
N PHE A 39 -4.94 10.82 -1.17
CA PHE A 39 -3.66 11.30 -1.70
C PHE A 39 -3.66 12.79 -2.10
N THR A 40 -4.80 13.50 -2.06
CA THR A 40 -4.92 14.88 -2.55
C THR A 40 -5.28 15.92 -1.47
N SER A 41 -4.74 15.74 -0.25
CA SER A 41 -4.36 16.85 0.65
C SER A 41 -5.38 17.46 1.63
N LYS A 42 -6.59 16.90 1.85
CA LYS A 42 -7.45 17.35 2.99
C LYS A 42 -8.03 16.24 3.85
N ASP A 43 -8.30 15.08 3.27
CA ASP A 43 -8.83 13.89 3.98
C ASP A 43 -7.74 12.83 4.24
N ALA A 44 -6.47 13.20 4.06
CA ALA A 44 -5.30 12.36 4.25
C ALA A 44 -5.00 12.13 5.75
N THR A 45 -5.95 11.55 6.48
CA THR A 45 -5.76 11.16 7.88
C THR A 45 -5.13 9.78 7.98
N PRO A 46 -4.39 9.49 9.07
CA PRO A 46 -3.87 8.14 9.32
C PRO A 46 -4.96 7.07 9.32
N GLU A 47 -6.17 7.40 9.79
CA GLU A 47 -7.33 6.49 9.78
C GLU A 47 -7.77 6.16 8.35
N ASN A 48 -7.92 7.18 7.49
CA ASN A 48 -8.34 6.98 6.12
C ASN A 48 -7.29 6.21 5.31
N PHE A 49 -6.01 6.52 5.52
CA PHE A 49 -4.91 5.76 4.93
C PHE A 49 -4.93 4.29 5.37
N SER A 50 -5.04 4.04 6.68
CA SER A 50 -5.11 2.67 7.22
C SER A 50 -6.29 1.88 6.64
N ARG A 51 -7.47 2.52 6.55
CA ARG A 51 -8.67 1.90 5.96
C ARG A 51 -8.48 1.56 4.49
N TRP A 52 -7.92 2.48 3.71
CA TRP A 52 -7.59 2.23 2.31
C TRP A 52 -6.54 1.13 2.16
N PHE A 53 -5.49 1.15 2.98
CA PHE A 53 -4.39 0.21 2.86
C PHE A 53 -4.82 -1.22 3.16
N VAL A 54 -5.72 -1.44 4.12
CA VAL A 54 -6.31 -2.77 4.35
C VAL A 54 -7.11 -3.25 3.13
N GLU A 55 -7.91 -2.38 2.50
CA GLU A 55 -8.64 -2.73 1.28
C GLU A 55 -7.71 -2.99 0.09
N TYR A 56 -6.61 -2.24 0.00
CA TYR A 56 -5.54 -2.47 -0.96
C TYR A 56 -4.93 -3.86 -0.76
N LEU A 57 -4.52 -4.21 0.48
CA LEU A 57 -3.95 -5.51 0.79
C LEU A 57 -4.91 -6.67 0.49
N LYS A 58 -6.23 -6.51 0.69
CA LYS A 58 -7.22 -7.56 0.36
C LYS A 58 -7.18 -8.00 -1.10
N THR A 59 -6.70 -7.15 -2.00
CA THR A 59 -6.56 -7.47 -3.43
C THR A 59 -5.44 -8.49 -3.68
N TYR A 60 -4.43 -8.54 -2.80
CA TYR A 60 -3.23 -9.35 -2.96
C TYR A 60 -3.14 -10.48 -1.92
N ILE A 61 -3.64 -10.24 -0.71
CA ILE A 61 -3.60 -11.13 0.44
C ILE A 61 -5.04 -11.49 0.84
N PRO A 62 -5.51 -12.71 0.53
CA PRO A 62 -6.84 -13.15 0.91
C PRO A 62 -6.94 -13.27 2.43
N ASN A 63 -8.05 -12.79 3.00
CA ASN A 63 -8.30 -12.77 4.45
C ASN A 63 -7.31 -11.92 5.27
N VAL A 64 -6.69 -10.89 4.68
CA VAL A 64 -5.76 -10.00 5.40
C VAL A 64 -6.36 -9.39 6.68
N GLU A 65 -7.67 -9.18 6.72
CA GLU A 65 -8.41 -8.68 7.89
C GLU A 65 -8.40 -9.62 9.11
N LYS A 66 -8.05 -10.89 8.91
CA LYS A 66 -7.92 -11.88 9.99
C LYS A 66 -6.50 -11.93 10.57
N LEU A 67 -5.55 -11.22 9.96
CA LEU A 67 -4.18 -11.15 10.48
C LEU A 67 -4.15 -10.41 11.82
N PRO A 68 -3.22 -10.77 12.72
CA PRO A 68 -3.02 -10.03 13.94
C PRO A 68 -2.63 -8.59 13.60
N PHE A 69 -3.08 -7.65 14.44
CA PHE A 69 -2.81 -6.22 14.25
C PHE A 69 -1.32 -5.91 14.10
N SER A 70 -0.45 -6.61 14.82
CA SER A 70 1.01 -6.47 14.70
C SER A 70 1.53 -6.81 13.29
N ALA A 71 1.01 -7.86 12.65
CA ALA A 71 1.42 -8.22 11.30
C ALA A 71 0.94 -7.18 10.27
N LEU A 72 -0.29 -6.70 10.42
CA LEU A 72 -0.82 -5.61 9.59
C LEU A 72 0.04 -4.34 9.71
N THR A 73 0.44 -3.99 10.92
CA THR A 73 1.33 -2.85 11.17
C THR A 73 2.69 -3.04 10.49
N SER A 74 3.33 -4.20 10.65
CA SER A 74 4.63 -4.48 10.00
C SER A 74 4.55 -4.41 8.47
N ILE A 75 3.49 -4.98 7.86
CA ILE A 75 3.29 -4.89 6.40
C ILE A 75 3.10 -3.43 5.98
N THR A 76 2.34 -2.64 6.74
CA THR A 76 2.07 -1.23 6.45
C THR A 76 3.35 -0.39 6.55
N GLU A 77 4.16 -0.60 7.58
CA GLU A 77 5.42 0.11 7.77
C GLU A 77 6.43 -0.22 6.68
N GLU A 78 6.62 -1.50 6.36
CA GLU A 78 7.58 -1.94 5.33
C GLU A 78 7.15 -1.46 3.94
N TRP A 79 5.85 -1.55 3.63
CA TRP A 79 5.32 -1.02 2.39
C TRP A 79 5.50 0.50 2.32
N SER A 80 5.21 1.23 3.40
CA SER A 80 5.36 2.68 3.46
C SER A 80 6.83 3.14 3.42
N ALA A 81 7.77 2.36 3.94
CA ALA A 81 9.19 2.67 3.86
C ALA A 81 9.73 2.55 2.42
N ARG A 82 9.14 1.64 1.63
CA ARG A 82 9.60 1.29 0.28
C ARG A 82 8.77 1.91 -0.84
N SER A 83 7.54 2.36 -0.55
CA SER A 83 6.68 2.99 -1.54
C SER A 83 7.13 4.42 -1.84
N ALA A 84 7.20 4.76 -3.14
CA ALA A 84 7.49 6.12 -3.58
C ALA A 84 6.32 7.10 -3.28
N LEU A 85 5.13 6.59 -2.97
CA LEU A 85 3.96 7.41 -2.65
C LEU A 85 4.05 8.05 -1.26
N THR A 86 4.62 7.32 -0.30
CA THR A 86 4.82 7.75 1.09
C THR A 86 6.07 8.59 1.25
N GLY A 87 7.09 8.41 0.39
CA GLY A 87 8.27 9.28 0.33
C GLY A 87 8.00 10.72 -0.17
N LYS A 88 6.81 10.99 -0.73
CA LYS A 88 6.33 12.36 -1.03
C LYS A 88 5.35 12.91 0.01
N ALA A 89 4.93 12.08 0.96
CA ALA A 89 4.32 12.55 2.19
C ALA A 89 5.46 12.91 3.18
N ASP A 90 6.29 13.88 2.78
CA ASP A 90 6.89 14.78 3.77
C ASP A 90 5.69 15.49 4.41
N LEU A 91 5.12 14.84 5.42
CA LEU A 91 4.24 15.48 6.39
C LEU A 91 5.12 16.55 7.02
N GLY A 92 5.05 17.74 6.41
CA GLY A 92 5.95 18.85 6.67
C GLY A 92 6.22 19.03 8.15
N LYS A 93 7.50 19.23 8.44
CA LYS A 93 7.95 19.86 9.69
C LYS A 93 7.12 21.08 10.06
#